data_AF-A0A1Y1X4G0-F1
#
_entry.id   AF-A0A1Y1X4G0-F1
#
_cell.length_a   1.000
_cell.length_b   1.000
_cell.length_c   1.000
_cell.angle_alpha   90.00
_cell.angle_beta   90.00
_cell.angle_gamma   90.00
#
_symmetry.space_group_name_H-M   'P 1'
#
loop_
_entity.id
_entity.type
_entity.pdbx_description
1 polymer ?
#
loop_
_entity_poly.entity_id
_entity_poly.type
_entity_poly.pdbx_seq_one_letter_code
_entity_poly.pdbx_strand_id
1 'polypeptide(L)'
;MRSLDSVILYADCRLDKSECDTFEDVPEYDVTQQILKIGINEIIDEYLDKLKAIIKSVDIKESRSIEHMYGSTDISSYIYKVFAAFADANFNFELNSINHIFAGLEKFDEIMYEIVFESIRSTLLYMVTITIVGIIIIGITIIISYRVIITTNETLNELVNVIFLIPQSTVNMIPQFKRFIETGSFEEQ
;
A
#
# COMPACT_ATOMS: atom_id res chain seq x y z
N MET A 1 -33.37 29.79 16.20
CA MET A 1 -32.79 28.48 15.83
C MET A 1 -32.60 28.47 14.33
N ARG A 2 -31.36 28.57 13.83
CA ARG A 2 -31.05 28.27 12.42
C ARG A 2 -30.99 26.75 12.30
N SER A 3 -31.79 26.14 11.44
CA SER A 3 -31.73 24.68 11.25
C SER A 3 -30.40 24.31 10.60
N LEU A 4 -29.79 23.21 11.05
CA LEU A 4 -28.56 22.65 10.47
C LEU A 4 -28.70 22.46 8.95
N ASP A 5 -29.92 22.17 8.47
CA ASP A 5 -30.24 22.05 7.05
C ASP A 5 -29.83 23.26 6.23
N SER A 6 -29.97 24.47 6.79
CA SER A 6 -29.61 25.71 6.09
C SER A 6 -28.11 25.94 5.98
N VAL A 7 -27.29 25.29 6.81
CA VAL A 7 -25.82 25.37 6.73
C VAL A 7 -25.30 24.33 5.74
N ILE A 8 -25.91 23.13 5.74
CA ILE A 8 -25.59 22.05 4.80
C ILE A 8 -25.94 22.43 3.35
N LEU A 9 -27.05 23.15 3.14
CA LEU A 9 -27.50 23.59 1.81
C LEU A 9 -26.69 24.74 1.21
N TYR A 10 -25.92 25.49 2.02
CA TYR A 10 -25.21 26.71 1.59
C TYR A 10 -23.69 26.65 1.77
N ALA A 11 -23.13 25.51 2.20
CA ALA A 11 -21.68 25.34 2.32
C ALA A 11 -21.04 25.19 0.94
N ASP A 12 -20.23 26.19 0.55
CA ASP A 12 -19.36 26.11 -0.64
C ASP A 12 -18.23 25.10 -0.37
N CYS A 13 -17.83 24.34 -1.39
CA CYS A 13 -16.83 23.30 -1.21
C CYS A 13 -15.46 23.89 -0.83
N ARG A 14 -14.76 23.23 0.10
CA ARG A 14 -13.56 23.79 0.77
C ARG A 14 -12.23 23.39 0.13
N LEU A 15 -12.21 22.40 -0.76
CA LEU A 15 -11.08 22.17 -1.69
C LEU A 15 -11.19 23.14 -2.87
N ASP A 16 -10.16 23.21 -3.72
CA ASP A 16 -10.23 24.03 -4.92
C ASP A 16 -11.48 23.65 -5.72
N LYS A 17 -12.23 24.63 -6.25
CA LYS A 17 -13.58 24.39 -6.81
C LYS A 17 -13.57 23.30 -7.88
N SER A 18 -12.45 23.20 -8.61
CA SER A 18 -12.21 22.13 -9.58
C SER A 18 -12.21 20.74 -8.96
N GLU A 19 -11.54 20.52 -7.81
CA GLU A 19 -11.43 19.20 -7.19
C GLU A 19 -12.77 18.71 -6.65
N CYS A 20 -13.57 19.62 -6.09
CA CYS A 20 -14.89 19.32 -5.59
C CYS A 20 -15.91 19.04 -6.70
N ASP A 21 -15.86 19.78 -7.81
CA ASP A 21 -16.79 19.59 -8.93
C ASP A 21 -16.42 18.35 -9.77
N THR A 22 -15.16 17.90 -9.72
CA THR A 22 -14.71 16.65 -10.35
C THR A 22 -14.77 15.43 -9.46
N PHE A 23 -15.09 15.59 -8.16
CA PHE A 23 -15.17 14.45 -7.26
C PHE A 23 -16.38 13.59 -7.61
N GLU A 24 -16.12 12.42 -8.17
CA GLU A 24 -17.14 11.41 -8.43
C GLU A 24 -17.43 10.66 -7.13
N ASP A 25 -18.71 10.53 -6.79
CA ASP A 25 -19.13 9.79 -5.59
C ASP A 25 -18.51 8.38 -5.65
N VAL A 26 -17.92 7.95 -4.54
CA VAL A 26 -17.31 6.62 -4.43
C VAL A 26 -18.17 5.78 -3.49
N PRO A 27 -19.16 5.02 -4.01
CA PRO A 27 -20.17 4.34 -3.19
C PRO A 27 -19.55 3.24 -2.32
N GLU A 28 -18.41 2.70 -2.75
CA GLU A 28 -17.66 1.65 -2.06
C GLU A 28 -17.17 2.09 -0.67
N TYR A 29 -16.89 3.38 -0.50
CA TYR A 29 -16.41 3.96 0.76
C TYR A 29 -17.48 4.83 1.46
N ASP A 30 -18.72 4.82 0.98
CA ASP A 30 -19.80 5.72 1.41
C ASP A 30 -19.41 7.22 1.37
N VAL A 31 -18.44 7.59 0.52
CA VAL A 31 -17.99 8.97 0.40
C VAL A 31 -18.74 9.65 -0.74
N THR A 32 -19.55 10.63 -0.37
CA THR A 32 -20.27 11.49 -1.32
C THR A 32 -19.64 12.87 -1.39
N GLN A 33 -19.84 13.58 -2.49
CA GLN A 33 -19.48 14.98 -2.66
C GLN A 33 -20.06 15.87 -1.55
N GLN A 34 -21.18 15.46 -0.92
CA GLN A 34 -21.76 16.16 0.22
C GLN A 34 -20.88 16.09 1.47
N ILE A 35 -20.21 14.96 1.74
CA ILE A 35 -19.29 14.83 2.87
C ILE A 35 -18.12 15.80 2.77
N LEU A 36 -17.61 16.05 1.56
CA LEU A 36 -16.56 17.04 1.29
C LEU A 36 -17.04 18.48 1.53
N LYS A 37 -18.32 18.76 1.32
CA LYS A 37 -18.95 20.06 1.58
C LYS A 37 -19.26 20.28 3.07
N ILE A 38 -19.45 19.21 3.84
CA ILE A 38 -19.92 19.25 5.23
C ILE A 38 -18.84 19.72 6.22
N GLY A 39 -17.55 19.75 5.83
CA GLY A 39 -16.51 20.39 6.64
C GLY A 39 -16.47 19.89 8.09
N ILE A 40 -16.40 18.57 8.29
CA ILE A 40 -16.56 17.88 9.59
C ILE A 40 -15.75 18.55 10.72
N ASN A 41 -14.54 19.03 10.44
CA ASN A 41 -13.71 19.75 11.41
C ASN A 41 -14.35 21.05 11.92
N GLU A 42 -15.03 21.82 11.07
CA GLU A 42 -15.74 23.04 11.47
C GLU A 42 -17.00 22.73 12.29
N ILE A 43 -17.69 21.62 11.98
CA ILE A 43 -18.81 21.14 12.81
C ILE A 43 -18.29 20.74 14.20
N ILE A 44 -17.17 20.02 14.25
CA ILE A 44 -16.52 19.65 15.51
C ILE A 44 -16.11 20.91 16.28
N ASP A 45 -15.46 21.88 15.63
CA ASP A 45 -15.02 23.12 16.26
C ASP A 45 -16.19 23.97 16.74
N GLU A 46 -17.27 24.09 15.96
CA GLU A 46 -18.51 24.79 16.36
C GLU A 46 -19.16 24.10 17.56
N TYR A 47 -19.18 22.77 17.57
CA TYR A 47 -19.72 21.99 18.69
C TYR A 47 -18.85 22.16 19.95
N LEU A 48 -17.53 22.13 19.80
CA LEU A 48 -16.58 22.38 20.88
C LEU A 48 -16.73 23.79 21.45
N ASP A 49 -16.92 24.81 20.61
CA ASP A 49 -17.10 26.18 21.06
C ASP A 49 -18.47 26.40 21.72
N LYS A 50 -19.53 25.73 21.24
CA LYS A 50 -20.82 25.69 21.93
C LYS A 50 -20.71 25.01 23.29
N LEU A 51 -20.01 23.87 23.39
CA LEU A 51 -19.76 23.21 24.67
C LEU A 51 -18.96 24.08 25.62
N LYS A 52 -17.89 24.75 25.15
CA LYS A 52 -17.14 25.74 25.95
C LYS A 52 -18.04 26.87 26.43
N ALA A 53 -18.93 27.39 25.57
CA ALA A 53 -19.87 28.44 25.92
C ALA A 53 -20.89 27.97 26.97
N ILE A 54 -21.44 26.77 26.83
CA ILE A 54 -22.34 26.14 27.80
C ILE A 54 -21.61 25.98 29.13
N ILE A 55 -20.42 25.35 29.15
CA ILE A 55 -19.59 25.16 30.34
C ILE A 55 -19.29 26.50 31.03
N LYS A 56 -19.07 27.56 30.26
CA LYS A 56 -18.82 28.91 30.78
C LYS A 56 -20.09 29.61 31.28
N SER A 57 -21.25 29.27 30.72
CA SER A 57 -22.55 29.85 31.08
C SER A 57 -23.18 29.22 32.31
N VAL A 58 -22.83 27.97 32.63
CA VAL A 58 -23.24 27.35 33.88
C VAL A 58 -22.27 27.82 34.97
N ASP A 59 -22.78 28.49 36.01
CA ASP A 59 -21.98 28.98 37.14
C ASP A 59 -21.61 27.81 38.08
N ILE A 60 -20.79 26.90 37.56
CA ILE A 60 -20.30 25.71 38.26
C ILE A 60 -19.02 26.09 39.02
N LYS A 61 -19.14 26.98 40.00
CA LYS A 61 -18.02 27.30 40.89
C LYS A 61 -17.83 26.27 41.99
N GLU A 62 -18.90 25.60 42.43
CA GLU A 62 -18.86 24.72 43.62
C GLU A 62 -18.78 23.21 43.33
N SER A 63 -19.05 22.74 42.11
CA SER A 63 -19.00 21.29 41.78
C SER A 63 -17.83 20.86 40.88
N ARG A 64 -16.74 21.65 40.86
CA ARG A 64 -15.45 21.26 40.24
C ARG A 64 -14.61 20.32 41.10
N SER A 65 -15.20 19.51 41.98
CA SER A 65 -14.45 18.46 42.67
C SER A 65 -14.55 17.15 41.90
N ILE A 66 -13.45 16.40 41.85
CA ILE A 66 -13.41 15.04 41.26
C ILE A 66 -14.50 14.15 41.88
N GLU A 67 -14.79 14.36 43.17
CA GLU A 67 -15.86 13.69 43.91
C GLU A 67 -17.28 13.98 43.41
N HIS A 68 -17.56 15.19 42.90
CA HIS A 68 -18.88 15.53 42.36
C HIS A 68 -19.06 15.11 40.89
N MET A 69 -17.99 15.16 40.10
CA MET A 69 -18.04 14.70 38.70
C MET A 69 -18.03 13.18 38.57
N TYR A 70 -17.30 12.48 39.45
CA TYR A 70 -17.04 11.05 39.31
C TYR A 70 -17.58 10.20 40.47
N GLY A 71 -18.11 10.83 41.54
CA GLY A 71 -18.48 10.12 42.76
C GLY A 71 -17.27 9.54 43.49
N SER A 72 -17.49 9.02 44.70
CA SER A 72 -16.46 8.35 45.50
C SER A 72 -15.72 7.27 44.70
N THR A 73 -14.41 7.19 44.91
CA THR A 73 -13.33 6.44 44.22
C THR A 73 -13.45 4.91 44.21
N ASP A 74 -14.66 4.35 44.17
CA ASP A 74 -14.88 2.91 44.01
C ASP A 74 -15.07 2.60 42.52
N ILE A 75 -13.95 2.24 41.86
CA ILE A 75 -13.82 1.99 40.41
C ILE A 75 -14.86 0.99 39.92
N SER A 76 -15.24 0.02 40.75
CA SER A 76 -16.25 -1.00 40.46
C SER A 76 -17.66 -0.40 40.31
N SER A 77 -17.99 0.59 41.14
CA SER A 77 -19.28 1.29 41.09
C SER A 77 -19.34 2.36 39.99
N TYR A 78 -18.19 2.93 39.64
CA TYR A 78 -18.08 3.97 38.61
C TYR A 78 -18.40 3.41 37.22
N ILE A 79 -17.81 2.25 36.86
CA ILE A 79 -18.10 1.58 35.58
C ILE A 79 -19.60 1.28 35.47
N TYR A 80 -20.22 0.74 36.52
CA TYR A 80 -21.65 0.46 36.53
C TYR A 80 -22.50 1.73 36.40
N LYS A 81 -22.14 2.83 37.07
CA LYS A 81 -22.83 4.12 36.95
C LYS A 81 -22.67 4.76 35.58
N VAL A 82 -21.50 4.64 34.96
CA VAL A 82 -21.25 5.11 33.60
C VAL A 82 -22.11 4.33 32.61
N PHE A 83 -22.11 3.00 32.67
CA PHE A 83 -23.00 2.18 31.83
C PHE A 83 -24.49 2.41 32.12
N ALA A 84 -24.87 2.64 33.38
CA ALA A 84 -26.25 2.98 33.74
C ALA A 84 -26.65 4.39 33.27
N ALA A 85 -25.72 5.35 33.25
CA ALA A 85 -25.94 6.67 32.67
C ALA A 85 -26.09 6.59 31.14
N PHE A 86 -25.35 5.70 30.47
CA PHE A 86 -25.56 5.41 29.04
C PHE A 86 -26.90 4.71 28.74
N ALA A 87 -27.61 4.19 29.74
CA ALA A 87 -28.97 3.65 29.60
C ALA A 87 -30.07 4.71 29.84
N ASP A 88 -29.72 5.92 30.25
CA ASP A 88 -30.64 7.04 30.39
C ASP A 88 -30.90 7.68 29.01
N ALA A 89 -32.17 7.98 28.72
CA ALA A 89 -32.60 8.60 27.46
C ALA A 89 -31.90 9.95 27.17
N ASN A 90 -31.40 10.62 28.22
CA ASN A 90 -30.65 11.86 28.10
C ASN A 90 -29.26 11.69 27.44
N PHE A 91 -28.69 10.48 27.43
CA PHE A 91 -27.39 10.17 26.83
C PHE A 91 -27.50 9.33 25.55
N ASN A 92 -28.70 9.24 24.98
CA ASN A 92 -28.97 8.44 23.79
C ASN A 92 -28.20 8.97 22.56
N PHE A 93 -27.93 10.28 22.50
CA PHE A 93 -27.12 10.85 21.42
C PHE A 93 -25.66 10.39 21.50
N GLU A 94 -25.06 10.42 22.70
CA GLU A 94 -23.71 9.95 22.95
C GLU A 94 -23.58 8.46 22.66
N LEU A 95 -24.53 7.64 23.11
CA LEU A 95 -24.54 6.20 22.84
C LEU A 95 -24.64 5.89 21.34
N ASN A 96 -25.56 6.55 20.62
CA ASN A 96 -25.70 6.35 19.19
C ASN A 96 -24.48 6.83 18.40
N SER A 97 -23.85 7.93 18.85
CA SER A 97 -22.61 8.44 18.25
C SER A 97 -21.46 7.45 18.45
N ILE A 98 -21.31 6.89 19.65
CA ILE A 98 -20.31 5.86 19.95
C ILE A 98 -20.54 4.61 19.09
N ASN A 99 -21.78 4.13 19.00
CA ASN A 99 -22.12 2.97 18.15
C ASN A 99 -21.80 3.23 16.67
N HIS A 100 -22.07 4.44 16.17
CA HIS A 100 -21.74 4.82 14.81
C HIS A 100 -20.22 4.88 14.58
N ILE A 101 -19.44 5.36 15.56
CA ILE A 101 -17.98 5.34 15.50
C ILE A 101 -17.47 3.89 15.49
N PHE A 102 -18.01 3.02 16.35
CA PHE A 102 -17.63 1.61 16.37
C PHE A 102 -17.94 0.89 15.05
N ALA A 103 -19.14 1.09 14.49
CA ALA A 103 -19.50 0.52 13.19
C ALA A 103 -18.59 1.05 12.06
N GLY A 104 -18.24 2.34 12.10
CA GLY A 104 -17.28 2.92 11.16
C GLY A 104 -15.87 2.32 11.30
N LEU A 105 -15.41 2.08 12.52
CA LEU A 105 -14.13 1.43 12.79
C LEU A 105 -14.10 -0.02 12.30
N GLU A 106 -15.19 -0.76 12.50
CA GLU A 106 -15.32 -2.15 12.03
C GLU A 106 -15.27 -2.21 10.50
N LYS A 107 -16.02 -1.34 9.81
CA LYS A 107 -15.98 -1.25 8.35
C LYS A 107 -14.61 -0.80 7.83
N PHE A 108 -13.94 0.11 8.53
CA PHE A 108 -12.58 0.52 8.18
C PHE A 108 -11.59 -0.63 8.31
N ASP A 109 -11.69 -1.45 9.37
CA ASP A 109 -10.83 -2.62 9.56
C ASP A 109 -11.05 -3.68 8.46
N GLU A 110 -12.31 -3.93 8.09
CA GLU A 110 -12.67 -4.83 6.98
C GLU A 110 -12.04 -4.39 5.65
N ILE A 111 -12.18 -3.10 5.31
CA ILE A 111 -11.60 -2.51 4.09
C ILE A 111 -10.08 -2.61 4.11
N MET A 112 -9.45 -2.26 5.25
CA MET A 112 -8.00 -2.36 5.40
C MET A 112 -7.52 -3.80 5.22
N TYR A 113 -8.24 -4.77 5.79
CA TYR A 113 -7.93 -6.19 5.63
C TYR A 113 -8.04 -6.63 4.18
N GLU A 114 -9.11 -6.23 3.47
CA GLU A 114 -9.33 -6.57 2.06
C GLU A 114 -8.20 -6.03 1.17
N ILE A 115 -7.84 -4.75 1.32
CA ILE A 115 -6.76 -4.12 0.55
C ILE A 115 -5.42 -4.84 0.80
N VAL A 116 -5.11 -5.15 2.07
CA VAL A 116 -3.88 -5.86 2.42
C VAL A 116 -3.88 -7.27 1.85
N PHE A 117 -5.01 -7.98 1.97
CA PHE A 117 -5.16 -9.33 1.46
C PHE A 117 -5.04 -9.39 -0.06
N GLU A 118 -5.68 -8.47 -0.78
CA GLU A 118 -5.59 -8.38 -2.24
C GLU A 118 -4.16 -8.05 -2.69
N SER A 119 -3.50 -7.11 -2.01
CA SER A 119 -2.10 -6.77 -2.29
C SER A 119 -1.16 -7.97 -2.10
N ILE A 120 -1.33 -8.73 -1.01
CA ILE A 120 -0.55 -9.97 -0.76
C ILE A 120 -0.84 -11.01 -1.84
N ARG A 121 -2.12 -11.24 -2.18
CA ARG A 121 -2.54 -12.21 -3.18
C ARG A 121 -1.97 -11.87 -4.56
N SER A 122 -2.05 -10.60 -4.96
CA SER A 122 -1.51 -10.09 -6.22
C SER A 122 0.01 -10.27 -6.27
N THR A 123 0.71 -9.90 -5.19
CA THR A 123 2.17 -10.07 -5.08
C THR A 123 2.59 -11.53 -5.20
N LEU A 124 1.86 -12.45 -4.55
CA LEU A 124 2.12 -13.89 -4.67
C LEU A 124 1.92 -14.39 -6.10
N LEU A 125 0.86 -13.96 -6.78
CA LEU A 125 0.63 -14.32 -8.18
C LEU A 125 1.76 -13.82 -9.07
N TYR A 126 2.21 -12.57 -8.92
CA TYR A 126 3.35 -12.05 -9.67
C TYR A 126 4.64 -12.84 -9.42
N MET A 127 4.93 -13.20 -8.16
CA MET A 127 6.09 -14.03 -7.84
C MET A 127 6.05 -15.39 -8.52
N VAL A 128 4.88 -16.05 -8.53
CA VAL A 128 4.69 -17.33 -9.23
C VAL A 128 4.92 -17.16 -10.73
N THR A 129 4.35 -16.11 -11.35
CA THR A 129 4.53 -15.83 -12.78
C THR A 129 5.99 -15.58 -13.13
N ILE A 130 6.70 -14.75 -12.36
CA ILE A 130 8.14 -14.47 -12.57
C ILE A 130 8.97 -15.76 -12.48
N THR A 131 8.64 -16.63 -11.52
CA THR A 131 9.35 -17.91 -11.35
C THR A 131 9.18 -18.82 -12.57
N ILE A 132 7.95 -18.94 -13.08
CA ILE A 132 7.65 -19.73 -14.29
C ILE A 132 8.40 -19.18 -15.51
N VAL A 133 8.36 -17.86 -15.72
CA VAL A 133 9.09 -17.19 -16.81
C VAL A 133 10.60 -17.42 -16.67
N GLY A 134 11.14 -17.34 -15.45
CA GLY A 134 12.54 -17.63 -15.16
C GLY A 134 12.96 -19.04 -15.56
N ILE A 135 12.14 -20.05 -15.25
CA ILE A 135 12.40 -21.46 -15.64
C ILE A 135 12.43 -21.59 -17.18
N ILE A 136 11.52 -20.92 -17.89
CA ILE A 136 11.49 -20.94 -19.36
C ILE A 136 12.77 -20.34 -19.93
N ILE A 137 13.22 -19.18 -19.42
CA ILE A 137 14.44 -18.51 -19.88
C ILE A 137 15.68 -19.39 -19.65
N ILE A 138 15.77 -20.04 -18.48
CA ILE A 138 16.84 -20.99 -18.18
C ILE A 138 16.83 -22.15 -19.19
N GLY A 139 15.65 -22.72 -19.49
CA GLY A 139 15.51 -23.77 -20.48
C GLY A 139 15.99 -23.37 -21.87
N ILE A 140 15.62 -22.18 -22.34
CA ILE A 140 16.08 -21.63 -23.62
C ILE A 140 17.61 -21.46 -23.62
N THR A 141 18.17 -20.96 -22.52
CA THR A 141 19.61 -20.72 -22.38
C THR A 141 20.41 -22.01 -22.47
N ILE A 142 19.90 -23.11 -21.88
CA ILE A 142 20.52 -24.43 -21.97
C ILE A 142 20.52 -24.93 -23.42
N ILE A 143 19.41 -24.78 -24.14
CA ILE A 143 19.30 -25.21 -25.56
C ILE A 143 20.29 -24.46 -26.44
N ILE A 144 20.38 -23.13 -26.29
CA ILE A 144 21.32 -22.31 -27.06
C ILE A 144 22.76 -22.70 -26.72
N SER A 145 23.09 -22.80 -25.44
CA SER A 145 24.44 -23.20 -24.99
C SER A 145 24.85 -24.55 -25.55
N TYR A 146 23.94 -25.53 -25.56
CA TYR A 146 24.22 -26.86 -26.11
C TYR A 146 24.54 -26.80 -27.61
N ARG A 147 23.77 -26.03 -28.39
CA ARG A 147 24.05 -25.82 -29.82
C ARG A 147 25.42 -25.18 -30.05
N VAL A 148 25.74 -24.14 -29.28
CA VAL A 148 27.03 -23.44 -29.38
C VAL A 148 28.19 -24.37 -29.07
N ILE A 149 28.07 -25.24 -28.05
CA ILE A 149 29.11 -26.21 -27.70
C ILE A 149 29.35 -27.19 -28.86
N ILE A 150 28.28 -27.73 -29.47
CA ILE A 150 28.42 -28.66 -30.61
C ILE A 150 29.11 -27.96 -31.78
N THR A 151 28.65 -26.78 -32.18
CA THR A 151 29.24 -26.06 -33.32
C THR A 151 30.69 -25.70 -33.03
N THR A 152 31.00 -25.27 -31.81
CA THR A 152 32.38 -24.95 -31.42
C THR A 152 33.25 -26.20 -31.47
N ASN A 153 32.75 -27.35 -31.01
CA ASN A 153 33.50 -28.61 -31.04
C ASN A 153 33.75 -29.09 -32.48
N GLU A 154 32.78 -28.94 -33.38
CA GLU A 154 32.96 -29.23 -34.81
C GLU A 154 34.05 -28.33 -35.42
N THR A 155 33.99 -27.01 -35.18
CA THR A 155 35.02 -26.08 -35.70
C THR A 155 36.42 -26.37 -35.13
N LEU A 156 36.53 -26.74 -33.85
CA LEU A 156 37.80 -27.15 -33.25
C LEU A 156 38.34 -28.42 -33.90
N ASN A 157 37.48 -29.40 -34.18
CA ASN A 157 37.89 -30.66 -34.79
C ASN A 157 38.31 -30.48 -36.26
N GLU A 158 37.62 -29.61 -37.00
CA GLU A 158 38.03 -29.21 -38.35
C GLU A 158 39.40 -28.53 -38.35
N LEU A 159 39.62 -27.60 -37.42
CA LEU A 159 40.88 -26.89 -37.29
C LEU A 159 42.04 -27.85 -36.95
N VAL A 160 41.82 -28.80 -36.05
CA VAL A 160 42.79 -29.86 -35.73
C VAL A 160 43.10 -30.72 -36.96
N ASN A 161 42.09 -31.14 -37.72
CA ASN A 161 42.29 -31.93 -38.94
C ASN A 161 43.11 -31.18 -40.00
N VAL A 162 42.86 -29.88 -40.19
CA VAL A 162 43.63 -29.04 -41.10
C VAL A 162 45.09 -28.95 -40.67
N ILE A 163 45.35 -28.74 -39.37
CA ILE A 163 46.70 -28.70 -38.81
C ILE A 163 47.48 -30.00 -39.11
N PHE A 164 46.84 -31.16 -38.98
CA PHE A 164 47.49 -32.45 -39.23
C PHE A 164 47.69 -32.77 -40.72
N LEU A 165 46.92 -32.17 -41.62
CA LEU A 165 47.04 -32.37 -43.06
C LEU A 165 48.14 -31.53 -43.71
N ILE A 166 48.56 -30.42 -43.09
CA ILE A 166 49.58 -29.54 -43.67
C ILE A 166 50.98 -30.17 -43.47
N PRO A 167 51.74 -30.45 -44.54
CA PRO A 167 53.07 -31.00 -44.41
C PRO A 167 54.00 -30.00 -43.70
N GLN A 168 54.82 -30.48 -42.77
CA GLN A 168 55.75 -29.70 -41.94
C GLN A 168 56.66 -28.75 -42.74
N SER A 169 56.94 -29.07 -44.01
CA SER A 169 57.68 -28.22 -44.94
C SER A 169 56.97 -26.89 -45.24
N THR A 170 55.63 -26.88 -45.29
CA THR A 170 54.81 -25.69 -45.52
C THR A 170 54.63 -24.88 -44.24
N VAL A 171 54.50 -25.55 -43.08
CA VAL A 171 54.38 -24.91 -41.76
C VAL A 171 55.63 -24.10 -41.41
N ASN A 172 56.82 -24.61 -41.73
CA ASN A 172 58.07 -23.88 -41.51
C ASN A 172 58.31 -22.73 -42.51
N MET A 173 57.54 -22.66 -43.58
CA MET A 173 57.67 -21.62 -44.61
C MET A 173 56.89 -20.34 -44.28
N ILE A 174 55.85 -20.45 -43.43
CA ILE A 174 55.02 -19.32 -43.00
C ILE A 174 55.06 -19.21 -41.45
N PRO A 175 55.82 -18.26 -40.87
CA PRO A 175 56.06 -18.19 -39.43
C PRO A 175 54.80 -18.00 -38.57
N GLN A 176 53.75 -17.37 -39.12
CA GLN A 176 52.46 -17.18 -38.44
C GLN A 176 51.74 -18.52 -38.19
N PHE A 177 51.78 -19.46 -39.14
CA PHE A 177 51.18 -20.78 -38.97
C PHE A 177 51.93 -21.61 -37.94
N LYS A 178 53.27 -21.56 -37.93
CA LYS A 178 54.08 -22.26 -36.94
C LYS A 178 53.76 -21.81 -35.51
N ARG A 179 53.62 -20.50 -35.26
CA ARG A 179 53.23 -19.97 -33.95
C ARG A 179 51.81 -20.38 -33.58
N PHE A 180 50.85 -20.31 -34.49
CA PHE A 180 49.48 -20.75 -34.21
C PHE A 180 49.43 -22.22 -33.76
N ILE A 181 50.20 -23.11 -34.40
CA ILE A 181 50.30 -24.54 -34.05
C ILE A 181 50.93 -24.73 -32.66
N GLU A 182 51.97 -23.95 -32.33
CA GLU A 182 52.77 -24.12 -31.10
C GLU A 182 52.14 -23.41 -29.88
N THR A 183 51.47 -22.27 -30.06
CA THR A 183 50.97 -21.41 -28.96
C THR A 183 49.47 -21.12 -29.00
N GLY A 184 48.76 -21.50 -30.07
CA GLY A 184 47.29 -21.35 -30.16
C GLY A 184 46.80 -19.89 -30.32
N SER A 185 47.67 -18.93 -30.62
CA SER A 185 47.30 -17.52 -30.81
C SER A 185 47.66 -17.00 -32.21
N PHE A 186 46.82 -16.09 -32.73
CA PHE A 186 46.99 -15.42 -34.03
C PHE A 186 47.58 -14.01 -33.91
N GLU A 187 47.89 -13.54 -32.71
CA GLU A 187 48.39 -12.19 -32.50
C GLU A 187 49.84 -12.08 -33.01
N GLU A 188 50.01 -11.39 -34.13
CA GLU A 188 51.17 -10.51 -34.29
C GLU A 188 51.07 -9.42 -33.22
N GLN A 189 52.20 -9.06 -32.62
CA GLN A 189 52.26 -7.98 -31.63
C GLN A 189 51.41 -6.76 -32.02
#